data_AF-A0ABD1RFY6-F1
#
_entry.id   AF-A0ABD1RFY6-F1
#
_cell.length_a   1.000
_cell.length_b   1.000
_cell.length_c   1.000
_cell.angle_alpha   90.00
_cell.angle_beta   90.00
_cell.angle_gamma   90.00
#
_symmetry.space_group_name_H-M   'P 1'
#
loop_
_entity.id
_entity.type
_entity.pdbx_description
1 polymer ?
#
loop_
_entity_poly.entity_id
_entity_poly.type
_entity_poly.pdbx_seq_one_letter_code
_entity_poly.pdbx_strand_id
1 'polypeptide(L)'
;MTPTLYAANEAKKRLLEELSFHRLEAEGLRRSLEASEKGRKDVETEITRLLDQKKEIEKKMESVEADYVANFHNTEVYTNFSDYFAKVGHREVLAAIRSEHPNFNISSLEARFPPPDDGDVC
;
A
#
# COMPACT_ATOMS: atom_id res chain seq x y z
N MET A 1 31.64 -64.21 41.84
CA MET A 1 30.53 -63.22 41.81
C MET A 1 29.22 -63.98 41.72
N THR A 2 28.19 -63.61 42.49
CA THR A 2 26.87 -64.24 42.42
C THR A 2 26.08 -63.70 41.22
N PRO A 3 25.30 -64.54 40.50
CA PRO A 3 24.57 -64.15 39.28
C PRO A 3 23.67 -62.92 39.43
N THR A 4 23.14 -62.68 40.64
CA THR A 4 22.27 -61.55 40.99
C THR A 4 22.99 -60.20 40.98
N LEU A 5 24.26 -60.15 41.38
CA LEU A 5 25.06 -58.91 41.40
C LEU A 5 25.47 -58.48 39.99
N TYR A 6 25.71 -59.45 39.11
CA TYR A 6 26.00 -59.21 37.70
C TYR A 6 24.78 -58.64 36.96
N ALA A 7 23.60 -59.24 37.15
CA ALA A 7 22.35 -58.77 36.56
C ALA A 7 21.98 -57.35 37.00
N ALA A 8 22.19 -57.01 38.28
CA ALA A 8 21.95 -55.66 38.79
C ALA A 8 22.90 -54.61 38.17
N ASN A 9 24.17 -54.97 37.94
CA ASN A 9 25.13 -54.08 37.30
C ASN A 9 24.82 -53.84 35.82
N GLU A 10 24.39 -54.88 35.09
CA GLU A 10 23.94 -54.74 33.69
C GLU A 10 22.67 -53.88 33.58
N ALA A 11 21.70 -54.07 34.47
CA ALA A 11 20.51 -53.22 34.53
C ALA A 11 20.87 -51.75 34.83
N LYS A 12 21.76 -51.51 35.79
CA LYS A 12 22.27 -50.16 36.10
C LYS A 12 22.97 -49.53 34.89
N LYS A 13 23.76 -50.30 34.14
CA LYS A 13 24.45 -49.81 32.94
C LYS A 13 23.45 -49.36 31.87
N ARG A 14 22.43 -50.18 31.58
CA ARG A 14 21.37 -49.83 30.61
C ARG A 14 20.61 -48.56 31.02
N LEU A 15 20.25 -48.44 32.30
CA LEU A 15 19.57 -47.24 32.80
C LEU A 15 20.44 -45.98 32.66
N LEU A 16 21.77 -46.09 32.84
CA LEU A 16 22.68 -44.97 32.62
C LEU A 16 22.80 -44.60 31.14
N GLU A 17 22.80 -45.59 30.25
CA GLU A 17 22.80 -45.37 28.80
C GLU A 17 21.50 -44.68 28.34
N GLU A 18 20.33 -45.16 28.79
CA GLU A 18 19.02 -44.54 28.52
C GLU A 18 18.94 -43.11 29.07
N LEU A 19 19.42 -42.88 30.31
CA LEU A 19 19.46 -41.55 30.90
C LEU A 19 20.36 -40.60 30.08
N SER A 20 21.50 -41.09 29.60
CA SER A 20 22.40 -40.29 28.76
C SER A 20 21.77 -39.94 27.42
N PHE A 21 21.04 -40.87 26.82
CA PHE A 21 20.32 -40.68 25.57
C PHE A 21 19.21 -39.62 25.72
N HIS A 22 18.34 -39.76 26.72
CA HIS A 22 17.28 -38.78 26.96
C HIS A 22 17.81 -37.40 27.33
N ARG A 23 18.97 -37.31 28.00
CA ARG A 23 19.62 -36.03 28.27
C ARG A 23 20.05 -35.34 26.97
N LEU A 24 20.64 -36.08 26.03
CA LEU A 24 21.03 -35.55 24.72
C LEU A 24 19.81 -35.09 23.91
N GLU A 25 18.72 -35.86 23.93
CA GLU A 25 17.46 -35.45 23.29
C GLU A 25 16.89 -34.17 23.90
N ALA A 26 16.86 -34.07 25.23
CA ALA A 26 16.37 -32.88 25.93
C ALA A 26 17.22 -31.64 25.62
N GLU A 27 18.55 -31.78 25.55
CA GLU A 27 19.45 -30.70 25.13
C GLU A 27 19.21 -30.29 23.67
N GLY A 28 18.93 -31.25 22.78
CA GLY A 28 18.56 -31.01 21.39
C GLY A 28 17.24 -30.23 21.26
N LEU A 29 16.20 -30.67 21.97
CA LEU A 29 14.90 -29.99 22.02
C LEU A 29 15.03 -28.58 22.57
N ARG A 30 15.85 -28.37 23.61
CA ARG A 30 16.07 -27.03 24.19
C ARG A 30 16.71 -26.09 23.19
N ARG A 31 17.74 -26.53 22.46
CA ARG A 31 18.37 -25.72 21.40
C ARG A 31 17.39 -25.40 20.27
N SER A 32 16.56 -26.36 19.89
CA SER A 32 15.52 -26.14 18.87
C SER A 32 14.49 -25.10 19.33
N LEU A 33 14.08 -25.13 20.60
CA LEU A 33 13.17 -24.15 21.18
C LEU A 33 13.81 -22.76 21.19
N GLU A 34 15.05 -22.64 21.69
CA GLU A 34 15.79 -21.38 21.71
C GLU A 34 15.92 -20.76 20.29
N ALA A 35 16.19 -21.59 19.28
CA ALA A 35 16.24 -21.14 17.88
C ALA A 35 14.88 -20.69 17.35
N SER A 36 13.81 -21.41 17.68
CA SER A 36 12.44 -21.07 17.28
C SER A 36 11.96 -19.77 17.93
N GLU A 37 12.23 -19.58 19.23
CA GLU A 37 11.89 -18.35 19.96
C GLU A 37 12.63 -17.14 19.39
N LYS A 38 13.91 -17.30 19.05
CA LYS A 38 14.68 -16.26 18.37
C LYS A 38 14.06 -15.92 17.01
N GLY A 39 13.76 -16.94 16.19
CA GLY A 39 13.12 -16.74 14.89
C GLY A 39 11.78 -16.01 15.00
N ARG A 40 10.97 -16.35 16.00
CA ARG A 40 9.71 -15.64 16.29
C ARG A 40 9.95 -14.16 16.59
N LYS A 41 10.92 -13.85 17.44
CA LYS A 41 11.26 -12.46 17.81
C LYS A 41 11.75 -11.64 16.61
N ASP A 42 12.55 -12.26 15.74
CA ASP A 42 13.04 -11.62 14.52
C ASP A 42 11.87 -11.29 13.58
N VAL A 43 10.92 -12.21 13.43
CA VAL A 43 9.68 -11.99 12.65
C VAL A 43 8.80 -10.90 13.26
N GLU A 44 8.59 -10.89 14.58
CA GLU A 44 7.82 -9.84 15.27
C GLU A 44 8.43 -8.45 15.07
N THR A 45 9.77 -8.37 15.09
CA THR A 45 10.50 -7.13 14.83
C THR A 45 10.29 -6.65 13.40
N GLU A 46 10.37 -7.55 12.43
CA GLU A 46 10.17 -7.23 11.02
C GLU A 46 8.73 -6.81 10.71
N ILE A 47 7.74 -7.47 11.31
CA ILE A 47 6.32 -7.08 11.20
C ILE A 47 6.12 -5.65 11.70
N THR A 48 6.69 -5.31 12.86
CA THR A 48 6.58 -3.97 13.43
C THR A 48 7.20 -2.93 12.49
N ARG A 49 8.40 -3.22 11.95
CA ARG A 49 9.09 -2.36 10.98
C ARG A 49 8.24 -2.11 9.73
N LEU A 50 7.63 -3.16 9.18
CA LEU A 50 6.77 -3.06 7.99
C LEU A 50 5.49 -2.26 8.27
N LEU A 51 4.89 -2.42 9.45
CA LEU A 51 3.72 -1.63 9.85
C LEU A 51 4.04 -0.14 9.97
N ASP A 52 5.20 0.21 10.53
CA ASP A 52 5.64 1.61 10.62
C ASP A 52 5.93 2.20 9.23
N GLN A 53 6.59 1.43 8.35
CA GLN A 53 6.79 1.86 6.96
C GLN A 53 5.47 2.07 6.21
N LYS A 54 4.49 1.20 6.42
CA LYS A 54 3.16 1.34 5.81
C LYS A 54 2.50 2.65 6.24
N LYS A 55 2.51 2.98 7.54
CA LYS A 55 1.94 4.24 8.05
C LYS A 55 2.63 5.48 7.46
N GLU A 56 3.95 5.45 7.34
CA GLU A 56 4.70 6.55 6.73
C GLU A 56 4.37 6.73 5.24
N ILE A 57 4.14 5.63 4.51
CA ILE A 57 3.69 5.66 3.12
C ILE A 57 2.28 6.27 3.04
N GLU A 58 1.34 5.79 3.87
CA GLU A 58 -0.03 6.31 3.92
C GLU A 58 -0.06 7.83 4.19
N LYS A 59 0.72 8.30 5.17
CA LYS A 59 0.85 9.72 5.48
C LYS A 59 1.42 10.55 4.31
N LYS A 60 2.41 10.01 3.59
CA LYS A 60 2.96 10.68 2.40
C LYS A 60 1.95 10.72 1.27
N MET A 61 1.19 9.66 1.07
CA MET A 61 0.11 9.62 0.07
C MET A 61 -0.95 10.68 0.36
N GLU A 62 -1.41 10.79 1.61
CA GLU A 62 -2.35 11.84 2.02
C GLU A 62 -1.81 13.25 1.73
N SER A 63 -0.52 13.49 1.98
CA SER A 63 0.11 14.77 1.69
C SER A 63 0.19 15.06 0.19
N VAL A 64 0.51 14.06 -0.63
CA VAL A 64 0.58 14.22 -2.10
C VAL A 64 -0.81 14.44 -2.67
N GLU A 65 -1.82 13.73 -2.16
CA GLU A 65 -3.21 13.92 -2.57
C GLU A 65 -3.70 15.34 -2.21
N ALA A 66 -3.45 15.78 -0.99
CA ALA A 66 -3.79 17.14 -0.57
C ALA A 66 -3.11 18.22 -1.44
N ASP A 67 -1.84 18.02 -1.78
CA ASP A 67 -1.10 18.94 -2.65
C ASP A 67 -1.64 18.93 -4.10
N TYR A 68 -1.96 17.75 -4.63
CA TYR A 68 -2.59 17.60 -5.94
C TYR A 68 -3.94 18.31 -5.99
N VAL A 69 -4.80 18.13 -4.98
CA VAL A 69 -6.11 18.79 -4.91
C VAL A 69 -5.95 20.32 -4.81
N ALA A 70 -5.05 20.80 -3.94
CA ALA A 70 -4.80 22.23 -3.78
C ALA A 70 -4.30 22.88 -5.08
N ASN A 71 -3.50 22.15 -5.87
CA ASN A 71 -2.90 22.62 -7.11
C ASN A 71 -3.57 22.06 -8.37
N PHE A 72 -4.77 21.48 -8.26
CA PHE A 72 -5.44 20.84 -9.40
C PHE A 72 -5.61 21.78 -10.58
N HIS A 73 -5.89 23.06 -10.32
CA HIS A 73 -6.02 24.12 -11.32
C HIS A 73 -4.74 24.39 -12.14
N ASN A 74 -3.57 23.97 -11.64
CA ASN A 74 -2.28 24.10 -12.34
C ASN A 74 -1.95 22.84 -13.17
N THR A 75 -2.83 21.85 -13.21
CA THR A 75 -2.61 20.60 -13.95
C THR A 75 -3.13 20.72 -15.37
N GLU A 76 -2.47 20.00 -16.30
CA GLU A 76 -2.92 19.87 -17.69
C GLU A 76 -4.34 19.28 -17.77
N VAL A 77 -4.71 18.41 -16.84
CA VAL A 77 -6.07 17.85 -16.73
C VAL A 77 -7.10 18.94 -16.50
N TYR A 78 -6.82 19.89 -15.60
CA TYR A 78 -7.72 21.01 -15.36
C TYR A 78 -7.81 21.92 -16.60
N THR A 79 -6.69 22.23 -17.25
CA THR A 79 -6.69 23.04 -18.49
C THR A 79 -7.57 22.39 -19.56
N ASN A 80 -7.37 21.10 -19.84
CA ASN A 80 -8.14 20.37 -20.84
C ASN A 80 -9.63 20.31 -20.48
N PHE A 81 -9.95 20.06 -19.20
CA PHE A 81 -11.33 20.05 -18.71
C PHE A 81 -11.99 21.44 -18.83
N SER A 82 -11.30 22.49 -18.41
CA SER A 82 -11.77 23.87 -18.45
C SER A 82 -12.04 24.31 -19.89
N ASP A 83 -11.12 24.00 -20.81
CA ASP A 83 -11.26 24.34 -22.22
C ASP A 83 -12.43 23.60 -22.88
N TYR A 84 -12.60 22.30 -22.57
CA TYR A 84 -13.76 21.54 -23.02
C TYR A 84 -15.08 22.16 -22.54
N PHE A 85 -15.19 22.45 -21.24
CA PHE A 85 -16.40 23.05 -20.67
C PHE A 85 -16.66 24.45 -21.20
N ALA A 86 -15.64 25.27 -21.40
CA ALA A 86 -15.76 26.58 -22.03
C ALA A 86 -16.28 26.46 -23.47
N LYS A 87 -15.80 25.49 -24.26
CA LYS A 87 -16.28 25.24 -25.63
C LYS A 87 -17.73 24.76 -25.68
N VAL A 88 -18.15 23.89 -24.75
CA VAL A 88 -19.53 23.40 -24.66
C VAL A 88 -20.46 24.52 -24.21
N GLY A 89 -20.13 25.20 -23.10
CA GLY A 89 -20.93 26.31 -22.57
C GLY A 89 -21.07 27.46 -23.58
N HIS A 90 -20.00 27.80 -24.30
CA HIS A 90 -20.05 28.79 -25.37
C HIS A 90 -21.06 28.40 -26.47
N ARG A 91 -21.04 27.15 -26.93
CA ARG A 91 -21.98 26.65 -27.95
C ARG A 91 -23.43 26.66 -27.45
N GLU A 92 -23.68 26.20 -26.24
CA GLU A 92 -25.02 26.11 -25.67
C GLU A 92 -25.63 27.50 -25.42
N VAL A 93 -24.85 28.43 -24.86
CA VAL A 93 -25.30 29.81 -24.62
C VAL A 93 -25.63 30.52 -25.94
N LEU A 94 -24.78 30.39 -26.97
CA LEU A 94 -25.07 30.98 -28.28
C LEU A 94 -26.32 30.35 -28.92
N ALA A 95 -26.51 29.04 -28.79
CA ALA A 95 -27.71 28.36 -29.29
C ALA A 95 -28.99 28.86 -28.59
N ALA A 96 -28.95 29.05 -27.27
CA ALA A 96 -30.07 29.60 -26.50
C ALA A 96 -30.41 31.04 -26.94
N ILE A 97 -29.40 31.91 -27.09
CA ILE A 97 -29.61 33.31 -27.53
C ILE A 97 -30.20 33.35 -28.95
N ARG A 98 -29.73 32.48 -29.88
CA ARG A 98 -30.31 32.37 -31.24
C ARG A 98 -31.78 31.96 -31.21
N SER A 99 -32.15 31.09 -30.28
CA SER A 99 -33.52 30.59 -30.13
C SER A 99 -34.45 31.64 -29.50
N GLU A 100 -34.02 32.30 -28.42
CA GLU A 100 -34.86 33.25 -27.66
C GLU A 100 -34.88 34.65 -28.27
N HIS A 101 -33.82 35.04 -28.96
CA HIS A 101 -33.65 36.36 -29.55
C HIS A 101 -33.17 36.29 -31.01
N PRO A 102 -34.01 35.79 -31.95
CA PRO A 102 -33.59 35.51 -33.33
C PRO A 102 -33.18 36.75 -34.14
N ASN A 103 -33.63 37.95 -33.74
CA ASN A 103 -33.27 39.22 -34.37
C ASN A 103 -32.06 39.91 -33.70
N PHE A 104 -31.52 39.33 -32.62
CA PHE A 104 -30.35 39.87 -31.95
C PHE A 104 -29.10 39.55 -32.78
N ASN A 105 -28.29 40.56 -33.07
CA ASN A 105 -27.05 40.37 -33.82
C ASN A 105 -25.96 39.77 -32.93
N ILE A 106 -25.90 38.44 -32.93
CA ILE A 106 -24.99 37.64 -32.11
C ILE A 106 -23.52 37.77 -32.58
N SER A 107 -23.26 38.22 -33.80
CA SER A 107 -21.90 38.38 -34.33
C SER A 107 -21.04 39.32 -33.46
N SER A 108 -21.67 40.29 -32.79
CA SER A 108 -21.00 41.18 -31.84
C SER A 108 -20.59 40.49 -30.52
N LEU A 109 -21.35 39.48 -30.07
CA LEU A 109 -21.01 38.64 -28.91
C LEU A 109 -19.92 37.63 -29.28
N GLU A 110 -20.03 36.99 -30.44
CA GLU A 110 -19.04 36.03 -30.93
C GLU A 110 -17.66 36.67 -31.13
N ALA A 111 -17.61 37.90 -31.64
CA ALA A 111 -16.36 38.64 -31.80
C ALA A 111 -15.74 39.06 -30.46
N ARG A 112 -16.56 39.30 -29.43
CA ARG A 112 -16.10 39.74 -28.11
C ARG A 112 -15.72 38.60 -27.18
N PHE A 113 -16.33 37.44 -27.36
CA PHE A 113 -16.10 36.22 -26.60
C PHE A 113 -15.83 35.07 -27.58
N PRO A 114 -14.69 35.06 -28.29
CA PRO A 114 -14.38 33.97 -29.19
C PRO A 114 -14.28 32.65 -28.41
N PRO A 115 -14.63 31.50 -29.04
CA PRO A 115 -14.39 30.21 -28.43
C PRO A 115 -12.90 30.03 -28.11
N PRO A 116 -12.55 29.24 -27.08
CA PRO A 116 -11.16 28.85 -26.84
C PRO A 116 -10.56 28.24 -28.10
N ASP A 117 -9.28 28.54 -28.39
CA ASP A 117 -8.59 28.01 -29.58
C ASP A 117 -8.74 26.49 -29.68
N ASP A 118 -8.86 25.98 -30.91
CA ASP A 118 -8.75 24.55 -31.22
C ASP A 118 -7.27 24.14 -31.13
N GLY A 119 -6.70 24.22 -29.92
CA GLY A 119 -5.58 23.35 -29.60
C GLY A 119 -6.08 21.92 -29.75
N ASP A 120 -5.45 21.16 -30.65
CA ASP A 120 -5.74 19.75 -30.88
C ASP A 120 -5.85 19.03 -29.53
N VAL A 121 -7.07 18.65 -29.18
CA VAL A 121 -7.31 17.71 -28.09
C VAL A 121 -6.90 16.35 -28.67
N CYS A 122 -5.61 16.01 -28.55
CA CYS A 122 -5.08 14.67 -28.83
C CYS A 122 -5.47 13.68 -27.74
#